data_AF-A0A7K4GTF9-F1
#
_entry.id   AF-A0A7K4GTF9-F1
#
_cell.length_a   1.000
_cell.length_b   1.000
_cell.length_c   1.000
_cell.angle_alpha   90.00
_cell.angle_beta   90.00
_cell.angle_gamma   90.00
#
_symmetry.space_group_name_H-M   'P 1'
#
loop_
_entity.id
_entity.type
_entity.pdbx_description
1 polymer ?
#
loop_
_entity_poly.entity_id
_entity_poly.type
_entity_poly.pdbx_seq_one_letter_code
_entity_poly.pdbx_strand_id
1 'polypeptide(L)'
;MDSKNRITEQLKRIVKEDRVLTDLEDRYVYSFEKIFLDRFDIQPDIIVRVSSLKEENEVKRFIEKEYAILIERGKILSHIGNKSSKNLVLLDNVEIPTLKNCIDEIGKKDGSITKFDKFDIKGYGTYRNLTLAVQNLFLGKTLTKCQQCTTCSGYCTVSPSFNGVESWSSKGRMLITRGIMKGDLTFSDKIVDILYSCTKCGLCYAQCFQDLEFHEAILYLRHKIAEKNMVPQIFHTAANNIFEHGDPTGIPTNRRLSRVKNISNLNLPEKANTLCWLGCTVATRTPKTAGAFINILNRSSTEFTMLGDKEGCCGYVLISTGLWKEAKKVATDTIERIEKTKAQTLVTPCSGCYYTFKRLYPEILDINMPCEILHTSQFLEKKIKTEEINLKPLDLNVTYHDPCSLGRHSNVYDPPRNVLKAIPDLNLVEMPLNRNCARCCGGGGGLWTFNNEVSLESTQTRLIEDLIPINVNILTTACPQCQLNFRFASQKKTFADRSLKIYDITELFELAMQFE
;
A
#
# COMPACT_ATOMS: atom_id res chain seq x y z
N MET A 1 -31.27 -30.71 9.55
CA MET A 1 -30.41 -29.60 9.09
C MET A 1 -30.59 -28.48 10.10
N ASP A 2 -29.51 -27.97 10.70
CA ASP A 2 -29.58 -26.81 11.61
C ASP A 2 -30.39 -25.68 10.94
N SER A 3 -31.29 -25.02 11.69
CA SER A 3 -32.14 -23.94 11.19
C SER A 3 -31.29 -22.85 10.52
N LYS A 4 -30.09 -22.58 11.07
CA LYS A 4 -29.12 -21.67 10.48
C LYS A 4 -28.68 -22.11 9.09
N ASN A 5 -28.27 -23.37 8.93
CA ASN A 5 -27.80 -23.90 7.64
C ASN A 5 -28.90 -23.86 6.56
N ARG A 6 -30.16 -24.15 6.93
CA ARG A 6 -31.29 -24.02 6.00
C ARG A 6 -31.47 -22.58 5.52
N ILE A 7 -31.44 -21.62 6.43
CA ILE A 7 -31.59 -20.20 6.13
C ILE A 7 -30.43 -19.73 5.24
N THR A 8 -29.19 -20.06 5.59
CA THR A 8 -27.99 -19.73 4.81
C THR A 8 -28.10 -20.23 3.37
N GLU A 9 -28.40 -21.51 3.15
CA GLU A 9 -28.44 -22.10 1.81
C GLU A 9 -29.54 -21.50 0.92
N GLN A 10 -30.69 -21.12 1.50
CA GLN A 10 -31.73 -20.43 0.74
C GLN A 10 -31.34 -18.99 0.42
N LEU A 11 -30.72 -18.27 1.36
CA LEU A 11 -30.23 -16.91 1.10
C LEU A 11 -29.19 -16.91 -0.03
N LYS A 12 -28.29 -17.91 -0.08
CA LYS A 12 -27.31 -18.04 -1.16
C LYS A 12 -27.97 -18.16 -2.54
N ARG A 13 -29.18 -18.74 -2.63
CA ARG A 13 -29.96 -18.85 -3.86
C ARG A 13 -30.68 -17.57 -4.25
N ILE A 14 -31.10 -16.76 -3.26
CA ILE A 14 -31.74 -15.46 -3.49
C ILE A 14 -30.71 -14.45 -4.01
N VAL A 15 -29.52 -14.44 -3.41
CA VAL A 15 -28.43 -13.53 -3.77
C VAL A 15 -27.33 -14.28 -4.54
N LYS A 16 -26.11 -14.34 -4.01
CA LYS A 16 -25.00 -15.17 -4.46
C LYS A 16 -24.28 -15.70 -3.23
N GLU A 17 -23.52 -16.78 -3.38
CA GLU A 17 -22.83 -17.42 -2.27
C GLU A 17 -21.86 -16.48 -1.53
N ASP A 18 -21.07 -15.71 -2.27
CA ASP A 18 -20.09 -14.72 -1.76
C ASP A 18 -20.72 -13.51 -1.05
N ARG A 19 -22.06 -13.40 -1.06
CA ARG A 19 -22.83 -12.34 -0.41
C ARG A 19 -23.57 -12.80 0.84
N VAL A 20 -23.43 -14.07 1.23
CA VAL A 20 -23.95 -14.61 2.49
C VAL A 20 -22.78 -14.96 3.39
N LEU A 21 -22.57 -14.16 4.44
CA LEU A 21 -21.40 -14.28 5.32
C LEU A 21 -21.81 -14.93 6.64
N THR A 22 -21.10 -15.99 7.00
CA THR A 22 -21.31 -16.74 8.25
C THR A 22 -20.05 -16.92 9.09
N ASP A 23 -18.90 -16.51 8.55
CA ASP A 23 -17.60 -16.67 9.20
C ASP A 23 -17.52 -15.81 10.47
N LEU A 24 -16.70 -16.24 11.43
CA LEU A 24 -16.60 -15.59 12.74
C LEU A 24 -16.08 -14.16 12.60
N GLU A 25 -15.06 -13.95 11.79
CA GLU A 25 -14.42 -12.66 11.50
C GLU A 25 -15.38 -11.66 10.85
N ASP A 26 -16.25 -12.11 9.94
CA ASP A 26 -17.26 -11.24 9.35
C ASP A 26 -18.29 -10.86 10.40
N ARG A 27 -18.85 -11.84 11.11
CA ARG A 27 -19.83 -11.60 12.17
C ARG A 27 -19.26 -10.69 13.26
N TYR A 28 -17.98 -10.82 13.57
CA TYR A 28 -17.26 -9.94 14.50
C TYR A 28 -17.17 -8.52 13.96
N VAL A 29 -16.80 -8.30 12.70
CA VAL A 29 -16.73 -6.95 12.11
C VAL A 29 -18.10 -6.27 12.11
N TYR A 30 -19.15 -6.99 11.68
CA TYR A 30 -20.50 -6.45 11.62
C TYR A 30 -21.17 -6.30 12.99
N SER A 31 -20.64 -6.91 14.07
CA SER A 31 -21.15 -6.69 15.43
C SER A 31 -20.79 -5.31 16.00
N PHE A 32 -19.98 -4.52 15.31
CA PHE A 32 -19.70 -3.13 15.65
C PHE A 32 -20.59 -2.12 14.91
N GLU A 33 -21.56 -2.59 14.14
CA GLU A 33 -22.58 -1.73 13.55
C GLU A 33 -23.42 -1.05 14.62
N LYS A 34 -23.92 0.16 14.33
CA LYS A 34 -24.55 1.05 15.31
C LYS A 34 -25.62 0.37 16.17
N ILE A 35 -26.33 -0.56 15.56
CA ILE A 35 -27.41 -1.34 16.15
C ILE A 35 -27.00 -2.27 17.30
N PHE A 36 -25.72 -2.60 17.41
CA PHE A 36 -25.17 -3.50 18.44
C PHE A 36 -24.36 -2.78 19.51
N LEU A 37 -24.14 -1.46 19.40
CA LEU A 37 -23.22 -0.72 20.27
C LEU A 37 -23.60 -0.74 21.76
N ASP A 38 -24.90 -0.87 22.07
CA ASP A 38 -25.39 -0.95 23.46
C ASP A 38 -25.54 -2.41 23.93
N ARG A 39 -25.20 -3.39 23.09
CA ARG A 39 -25.48 -4.83 23.26
C ARG A 39 -24.30 -5.67 22.73
N PHE A 40 -23.13 -5.56 23.38
CA PHE A 40 -21.90 -6.26 22.98
C PHE A 40 -21.97 -7.79 23.06
N ASP A 41 -23.00 -8.35 23.70
CA ASP A 41 -23.30 -9.78 23.80
C ASP A 41 -23.99 -10.34 22.54
N ILE A 42 -24.46 -9.47 21.63
CA ILE A 42 -25.23 -9.87 20.45
C ILE A 42 -24.40 -9.70 19.18
N GLN A 43 -24.23 -10.79 18.45
CA GLN A 43 -23.67 -10.81 17.10
C GLN A 43 -24.70 -11.34 16.09
N PRO A 44 -24.68 -10.86 14.83
CA PRO A 44 -25.46 -11.47 13.76
C PRO A 44 -25.01 -12.91 13.54
N ASP A 45 -25.97 -13.80 13.27
CA ASP A 45 -25.69 -15.20 12.95
C ASP A 45 -25.35 -15.37 11.46
N ILE A 46 -25.96 -14.54 10.62
CA ILE A 46 -25.81 -14.48 9.15
C ILE A 46 -25.81 -13.01 8.72
N ILE A 47 -24.91 -12.62 7.81
CA ILE A 47 -24.97 -11.34 7.10
C ILE A 47 -25.33 -11.62 5.65
N VAL A 48 -26.27 -10.87 5.10
CA VAL A 48 -26.73 -10.99 3.71
C VAL A 48 -26.57 -9.65 3.04
N ARG A 49 -25.75 -9.62 1.99
CA ARG A 49 -25.49 -8.43 1.20
C ARG A 49 -26.35 -8.45 -0.06
N VAL A 50 -27.03 -7.35 -0.34
CA VAL A 50 -27.93 -7.21 -1.50
C VAL A 50 -27.42 -6.11 -2.42
N SER A 51 -27.58 -6.30 -3.73
CA SER A 51 -27.15 -5.33 -4.75
C SER A 51 -28.33 -4.64 -5.46
N SER A 52 -29.56 -5.01 -5.12
CA SER A 52 -30.76 -4.42 -5.70
C SER A 52 -31.93 -4.45 -4.73
N LEU A 53 -32.88 -3.54 -4.94
CA LEU A 53 -34.14 -3.50 -4.19
C LEU A 53 -34.95 -4.79 -4.36
N LYS A 54 -34.82 -5.47 -5.51
CA LYS A 54 -35.47 -6.76 -5.75
C LYS A 54 -34.97 -7.83 -4.79
N GLU A 55 -33.64 -8.00 -4.71
CA GLU A 55 -33.01 -8.94 -3.78
C GLU A 55 -33.35 -8.58 -2.33
N GLU A 56 -33.31 -7.30 -1.97
CA GLU A 56 -33.67 -6.81 -0.64
C GLU A 56 -35.09 -7.26 -0.24
N ASN A 57 -36.07 -7.07 -1.13
CA ASN A 57 -37.45 -7.44 -0.90
C ASN A 57 -37.66 -8.97 -0.87
N GLU A 58 -36.88 -9.74 -1.62
CA GLU A 58 -36.92 -11.22 -1.58
C GLU A 58 -36.35 -11.76 -0.26
N VAL A 59 -35.21 -11.21 0.20
CA VAL A 59 -34.62 -11.57 1.51
C VAL A 59 -35.58 -11.23 2.65
N LYS A 60 -36.16 -10.02 2.66
CA LYS A 60 -37.15 -9.60 3.67
C LYS A 60 -38.32 -10.59 3.78
N ARG A 61 -38.96 -10.91 2.65
CA ARG A 61 -40.08 -11.87 2.58
C ARG A 61 -39.68 -13.28 3.01
N PHE A 62 -38.45 -13.71 2.72
CA PHE A 62 -37.96 -15.02 3.12
C PHE A 62 -37.72 -15.10 4.63
N ILE A 63 -37.06 -14.11 5.22
CA ILE A 63 -36.74 -14.09 6.65
C ILE A 63 -37.99 -14.00 7.53
N GLU A 64 -39.00 -13.24 7.10
CA GLU A 64 -40.31 -13.21 7.76
C GLU A 64 -40.96 -14.60 7.83
N LYS A 65 -40.87 -15.41 6.77
CA LYS A 65 -41.42 -16.78 6.72
C LYS A 65 -40.66 -17.77 7.59
N GLU A 66 -39.35 -17.59 7.73
CA GLU A 66 -38.48 -18.47 8.51
C GLU A 66 -38.50 -18.15 10.03
N TYR A 67 -39.30 -17.17 10.46
CA TYR A 67 -39.39 -16.71 11.85
C TYR A 67 -38.04 -16.27 12.44
N ALA A 68 -37.11 -15.83 11.59
CA ALA A 68 -35.81 -15.28 12.00
C ALA A 68 -35.93 -13.76 12.29
N ILE A 69 -34.96 -13.21 13.02
CA ILE A 69 -34.91 -11.78 13.33
C ILE A 69 -34.12 -11.09 12.21
N LEU A 70 -34.77 -10.19 11.47
CA LEU A 70 -34.10 -9.36 10.48
C LEU A 70 -33.64 -8.05 11.10
N ILE A 71 -32.39 -7.69 10.85
CA ILE A 71 -31.79 -6.40 11.20
C ILE A 71 -31.29 -5.76 9.92
N GLU A 72 -31.51 -4.46 9.74
CA GLU A 72 -30.90 -3.71 8.64
C GLU A 72 -29.69 -2.90 9.14
N ARG A 73 -28.60 -2.96 8.38
CA ARG A 73 -27.39 -2.21 8.67
C ARG A 73 -27.67 -0.70 8.70
N GLY A 74 -27.06 0.01 9.65
CA GLY A 74 -27.23 1.45 9.81
C GLY A 74 -28.52 1.92 10.50
N LYS A 75 -29.54 1.06 10.68
CA LYS A 75 -30.75 1.41 11.45
C LYS A 75 -30.50 1.29 12.97
N ILE A 76 -31.17 2.13 13.75
CA ILE A 76 -31.19 2.03 15.23
C ILE A 76 -32.43 1.22 15.59
N LEU A 77 -32.27 0.09 16.27
CA LEU A 77 -33.40 -0.63 16.88
C LEU A 77 -33.55 -0.20 18.33
N SER A 78 -34.77 0.16 18.72
CA SER A 78 -35.12 0.49 20.11
C SER A 78 -35.24 -0.77 20.99
N HIS A 79 -35.56 -1.94 20.41
CA HIS A 79 -35.61 -3.21 21.14
C HIS A 79 -35.32 -4.41 20.22
N ILE A 80 -34.29 -5.18 20.56
CA ILE A 80 -34.15 -6.59 20.16
C ILE A 80 -34.74 -7.39 21.32
N GLY A 81 -35.87 -8.08 21.10
CA GLY A 81 -36.50 -8.92 22.13
C GLY A 81 -35.56 -10.00 22.69
N ASN A 82 -35.94 -10.68 23.78
CA ASN A 82 -35.11 -11.72 24.41
C ASN A 82 -34.69 -12.77 23.36
N LYS A 83 -33.37 -12.89 23.12
CA LYS A 83 -32.77 -13.84 22.17
C LYS A 83 -32.87 -15.24 22.77
N SER A 84 -34.00 -15.93 22.58
CA SER A 84 -34.17 -17.27 23.18
C SER A 84 -34.28 -18.44 22.19
N SER A 85 -34.17 -18.25 20.87
CA SER A 85 -34.06 -19.37 19.89
C SER A 85 -33.92 -18.98 18.40
N LYS A 86 -34.06 -17.70 18.03
CA LYS A 86 -34.16 -17.28 16.62
C LYS A 86 -32.82 -16.85 16.03
N ASN A 87 -32.56 -17.25 14.78
CA ASN A 87 -31.42 -16.78 14.00
C ASN A 87 -31.52 -15.27 13.73
N LEU A 88 -30.42 -14.56 13.91
CA LEU A 88 -30.28 -13.14 13.64
C LEU A 88 -29.63 -12.90 12.28
N VAL A 89 -30.37 -12.30 11.35
CA VAL A 89 -29.91 -12.01 9.99
C VAL A 89 -29.71 -10.51 9.84
N LEU A 90 -28.49 -10.09 9.53
CA LEU A 90 -28.18 -8.69 9.19
C LEU A 90 -28.22 -8.50 7.67
N LEU A 91 -29.09 -7.61 7.22
CA LEU A 91 -29.20 -7.16 5.84
C LEU A 91 -28.29 -5.96 5.62
N ASP A 92 -27.30 -6.12 4.75
CA ASP A 92 -26.37 -5.07 4.34
C ASP A 92 -26.71 -4.62 2.91
N ASN A 93 -27.39 -3.48 2.84
CA ASN A 93 -27.71 -2.75 1.61
C ASN A 93 -26.97 -1.41 1.54
N VAL A 94 -25.93 -1.21 2.37
CA VAL A 94 -25.21 0.06 2.45
C VAL A 94 -24.29 0.19 1.25
N GLU A 95 -24.47 1.25 0.48
CA GLU A 95 -23.53 1.62 -0.58
C GLU A 95 -22.17 2.00 0.01
N ILE A 96 -21.11 1.48 -0.60
CA ILE A 96 -19.74 1.80 -0.20
C ILE A 96 -19.46 3.23 -0.63
N PRO A 97 -19.03 4.12 0.29
CA PRO A 97 -18.69 5.48 -0.08
C PRO A 97 -17.63 5.50 -1.19
N THR A 98 -17.92 6.16 -2.30
CA THR A 98 -16.91 6.37 -3.34
C THR A 98 -15.94 7.46 -2.91
N LEU A 99 -14.68 7.30 -3.27
CA LEU A 99 -13.63 8.31 -3.16
C LEU A 99 -13.91 9.44 -4.19
N LYS A 100 -15.03 10.17 -4.06
CA LYS A 100 -15.34 11.35 -4.87
C LYS A 100 -15.28 12.61 -4.00
N ASN A 101 -14.53 13.59 -4.49
CA ASN A 101 -14.45 14.98 -4.01
C ASN A 101 -14.08 15.17 -2.53
N CYS A 102 -12.91 14.69 -2.10
CA CYS A 102 -12.26 15.23 -0.89
C CYS A 102 -11.93 16.74 -1.00
N ILE A 103 -12.03 17.35 -2.20
CA ILE A 103 -11.82 18.79 -2.38
C ILE A 103 -12.98 19.60 -1.77
N ASP A 104 -14.22 19.12 -1.87
CA ASP A 104 -15.40 19.90 -1.47
C ASP A 104 -15.61 19.92 0.06
N GLU A 105 -15.16 18.89 0.78
CA GLU A 105 -15.28 18.83 2.25
C GLU A 105 -14.04 19.34 3.01
N ILE A 106 -12.83 19.19 2.44
CA ILE A 106 -11.59 19.63 3.10
C ILE A 106 -11.34 21.13 2.89
N GLY A 107 -11.91 21.73 1.83
CA GLY A 107 -11.83 23.17 1.54
C GLY A 107 -12.42 24.11 2.60
N LYS A 108 -13.02 23.58 3.68
CA LYS A 108 -13.55 24.35 4.83
C LYS A 108 -12.77 24.18 6.13
N LYS A 109 -11.67 23.42 6.14
CA LYS A 109 -10.76 23.39 7.31
C LYS A 109 -9.47 24.10 6.95
N ASP A 110 -9.46 25.38 7.28
CA ASP A 110 -8.32 26.29 7.35
C ASP A 110 -6.97 25.60 7.50
N GLY A 111 -6.06 25.85 6.55
CA GLY A 111 -4.65 26.20 6.79
C GLY A 111 -3.76 25.35 7.70
N SER A 112 -4.19 24.19 8.20
CA SER A 112 -3.48 23.45 9.26
C SER A 112 -2.84 22.14 8.79
N ILE A 113 -2.92 21.79 7.50
CA ILE A 113 -2.18 20.65 6.91
C ILE A 113 -0.78 21.11 6.45
N THR A 114 -0.14 21.97 7.23
CA THR A 114 1.24 22.47 7.06
C THR A 114 2.09 22.22 8.30
N LYS A 115 1.74 21.23 9.13
CA LYS A 115 2.60 20.72 10.21
C LYS A 115 3.00 19.27 9.95
N PHE A 116 3.79 19.05 8.90
CA PHE A 116 4.55 17.80 8.73
C PHE A 116 6.06 17.94 9.02
N ASP A 117 6.50 19.10 9.51
CA ASP A 117 7.93 19.38 9.71
C ASP A 117 8.46 19.17 11.14
N LYS A 118 7.64 18.70 12.08
CA LYS A 118 8.09 18.40 13.46
C LYS A 118 7.37 17.21 14.08
N PHE A 119 7.61 16.01 13.58
CA PHE A 119 7.67 14.87 14.49
C PHE A 119 9.14 14.54 14.71
N ASP A 120 9.67 15.17 15.76
CA ASP A 120 10.95 14.80 16.35
C ASP A 120 10.94 13.30 16.61
N ILE A 121 11.98 12.65 16.09
CA ILE A 121 12.33 11.24 16.30
C ILE A 121 12.61 11.05 17.80
N LYS A 122 11.56 10.87 18.60
CA LYS A 122 11.69 10.53 20.01
C LYS A 122 10.68 9.45 20.40
N GLY A 123 11.11 8.19 20.32
CA GLY A 123 10.56 7.13 21.16
C GLY A 123 10.11 5.84 20.49
N TYR A 124 9.99 5.74 19.16
CA TYR A 124 9.45 4.53 18.51
C TYR A 124 10.49 3.43 18.19
N GLY A 125 11.76 3.63 18.54
CA GLY A 125 12.89 2.85 18.01
C GLY A 125 13.13 1.44 18.56
N THR A 126 12.11 0.63 18.91
CA THR A 126 12.29 -0.81 19.15
C THR A 126 11.00 -1.60 18.88
N TYR A 127 11.10 -2.92 18.59
CA TYR A 127 9.98 -3.88 18.58
C TYR A 127 9.04 -3.70 19.78
N ARG A 128 9.62 -3.46 20.96
CA ARG A 128 8.90 -3.27 22.21
C ARG A 128 8.08 -1.98 22.18
N ASN A 129 8.61 -0.91 21.60
CA ASN A 129 7.93 0.38 21.51
C ASN A 129 6.80 0.37 20.47
N LEU A 130 6.99 -0.30 19.32
CA LEU A 130 5.89 -0.51 18.37
C LEU A 130 4.80 -1.40 18.97
N THR A 131 5.18 -2.46 19.67
CA THR A 131 4.22 -3.31 20.40
C THR A 131 3.42 -2.50 21.41
N LEU A 132 4.08 -1.67 22.22
CA LEU A 132 3.42 -0.81 23.21
C LEU A 132 2.56 0.27 22.56
N ALA A 133 3.00 0.88 21.46
CA ALA A 133 2.23 1.86 20.70
C ALA A 133 0.95 1.23 20.13
N VAL A 134 1.07 0.05 19.52
CA VAL A 134 -0.06 -0.73 19.00
C VAL A 134 -0.98 -1.17 20.14
N GLN A 135 -0.45 -1.67 21.26
CA GLN A 135 -1.25 -2.04 22.42
C GLN A 135 -2.02 -0.82 22.98
N ASN A 136 -1.37 0.33 23.14
CA ASN A 136 -2.01 1.55 23.60
C ASN A 136 -3.09 2.04 22.62
N LEU A 137 -2.87 1.90 21.31
CA LEU A 137 -3.85 2.18 20.26
C LEU A 137 -5.15 1.38 20.48
N PHE A 138 -5.02 0.10 20.86
CA PHE A 138 -6.16 -0.83 20.99
C PHE A 138 -6.75 -0.96 22.40
N LEU A 139 -6.06 -0.43 23.42
CA LEU A 139 -6.53 -0.39 24.80
C LEU A 139 -7.17 0.97 25.20
N GLY A 140 -7.01 2.02 24.39
CA GLY A 140 -7.51 3.37 24.66
C GLY A 140 -8.99 3.63 24.29
N LYS A 141 -9.58 4.68 24.89
CA LYS A 141 -10.96 5.18 24.62
C LYS A 141 -11.21 5.63 23.16
N THR A 142 -10.15 5.81 22.37
CA THR A 142 -10.20 6.27 20.97
C THR A 142 -10.93 5.28 20.06
N LEU A 143 -10.98 4.00 20.44
CA LEU A 143 -11.52 2.96 19.56
C LEU A 143 -13.05 2.95 19.43
N THR A 144 -13.79 3.43 20.43
CA THR A 144 -15.26 3.53 20.36
C THR A 144 -15.71 4.49 19.25
N LYS A 145 -14.94 5.56 19.02
CA LYS A 145 -15.16 6.49 17.89
C LYS A 145 -14.89 5.81 16.55
N CYS A 146 -13.96 4.86 16.51
CA CYS A 146 -13.59 4.14 15.29
C CYS A 146 -14.62 3.10 14.87
N GLN A 147 -15.32 2.48 15.83
CA GLN A 147 -16.42 1.54 15.57
C GLN A 147 -17.55 2.20 14.79
N GLN A 148 -17.84 3.47 15.10
CA GLN A 148 -18.92 4.25 14.51
C GLN A 148 -18.51 4.98 13.22
N CYS A 149 -17.21 5.19 13.02
CA CYS A 149 -16.66 5.90 11.88
C CYS A 149 -16.73 5.02 10.61
N THR A 150 -17.29 5.55 9.53
CA THR A 150 -17.35 4.91 8.21
C THR A 150 -16.32 5.47 7.23
N THR A 151 -15.56 6.48 7.63
CA THR A 151 -14.58 7.18 6.80
C THR A 151 -13.64 6.18 6.12
N CYS A 152 -12.96 5.31 6.86
CA CYS A 152 -12.00 4.37 6.29
C CYS A 152 -12.62 3.19 5.51
N SER A 153 -13.93 2.97 5.56
CA SER A 153 -14.60 1.92 4.79
C SER A 153 -14.54 2.19 3.27
N GLY A 154 -14.72 3.44 2.85
CA GLY A 154 -14.68 3.84 1.42
C GLY A 154 -13.28 4.07 0.84
N TYR A 155 -12.27 4.32 1.68
CA TYR A 155 -10.92 4.66 1.22
C TYR A 155 -10.05 3.46 0.81
N CYS A 156 -10.48 2.24 1.09
CA CYS A 156 -9.68 1.05 0.79
C CYS A 156 -9.81 0.68 -0.69
N THR A 157 -8.77 0.92 -1.49
CA THR A 157 -8.77 0.61 -2.93
C THR A 157 -8.80 -0.89 -3.26
N VAL A 158 -8.61 -1.74 -2.24
CA VAL A 158 -8.62 -3.21 -2.36
C VAL A 158 -9.99 -3.79 -2.00
N SER A 159 -10.79 -3.09 -1.17
CA SER A 159 -12.09 -3.61 -0.72
C SER A 159 -13.09 -3.88 -1.85
N PRO A 160 -13.13 -3.12 -2.97
CA PRO A 160 -14.01 -3.42 -4.09
C PRO A 160 -13.81 -4.81 -4.70
N SER A 161 -12.57 -5.33 -4.73
CA SER A 161 -12.27 -6.68 -5.20
C SER A 161 -12.89 -7.80 -4.36
N PHE A 162 -13.33 -7.47 -3.15
CA PHE A 162 -14.03 -8.39 -2.24
C PHE A 162 -15.51 -8.01 -2.12
N ASN A 163 -16.09 -7.50 -3.21
CA ASN A 163 -17.44 -6.99 -3.31
C ASN A 163 -17.79 -5.89 -2.30
N GLY A 164 -16.81 -5.31 -1.60
CA GLY A 164 -17.05 -4.39 -0.49
C GLY A 164 -17.49 -5.02 0.83
N VAL A 165 -17.21 -6.31 1.04
CA VAL A 165 -17.41 -6.92 2.36
C VAL A 165 -16.55 -6.17 3.39
N GLU A 166 -17.18 -5.66 4.46
CA GLU A 166 -16.54 -4.74 5.41
C GLU A 166 -15.25 -5.28 6.02
N SER A 167 -15.16 -6.60 6.26
CA SER A 167 -13.95 -7.29 6.76
C SER A 167 -12.70 -7.02 5.91
N TRP A 168 -12.89 -6.79 4.61
CA TRP A 168 -11.83 -6.47 3.64
C TRP A 168 -11.62 -4.97 3.42
N SER A 169 -12.35 -4.12 4.13
CA SER A 169 -12.15 -2.66 4.15
C SER A 169 -11.02 -2.28 5.12
N SER A 170 -10.66 -1.00 5.20
CA SER A 170 -9.71 -0.55 6.23
C SER A 170 -10.33 -0.59 7.63
N LYS A 171 -11.64 -0.34 7.76
CA LYS A 171 -12.37 -0.44 9.04
C LYS A 171 -12.42 -1.88 9.52
N GLY A 172 -12.84 -2.82 8.66
CA GLY A 172 -12.93 -4.23 9.06
C GLY A 172 -11.59 -4.79 9.50
N ARG A 173 -10.51 -4.51 8.76
CA ARG A 173 -9.16 -4.92 9.18
C ARG A 173 -8.77 -4.32 10.54
N MET A 174 -9.15 -3.09 10.85
CA MET A 174 -8.90 -2.47 12.16
C MET A 174 -9.69 -3.15 13.29
N LEU A 175 -10.94 -3.48 13.05
CA LEU A 175 -11.76 -4.22 14.00
C LEU A 175 -11.20 -5.63 14.21
N ILE A 176 -10.82 -6.34 13.15
CA ILE A 176 -10.13 -7.63 13.23
C ILE A 176 -8.85 -7.49 14.05
N THR A 177 -8.02 -6.47 13.78
CA THR A 177 -6.81 -6.26 14.55
C THR A 177 -7.08 -6.11 16.03
N ARG A 178 -8.07 -5.28 16.38
CA ARG A 178 -8.51 -5.13 17.75
C ARG A 178 -9.00 -6.46 18.35
N GLY A 179 -9.78 -7.25 17.61
CA GLY A 179 -10.29 -8.54 18.06
C GLY A 179 -9.16 -9.51 18.40
N ILE A 180 -8.14 -9.59 17.55
CA ILE A 180 -6.93 -10.37 17.83
C ILE A 180 -6.19 -9.84 19.07
N MET A 181 -6.02 -8.52 19.19
CA MET A 181 -5.29 -7.91 20.33
C MET A 181 -6.01 -8.08 21.68
N LYS A 182 -7.34 -8.17 21.69
CA LYS A 182 -8.12 -8.42 22.92
C LYS A 182 -8.36 -9.90 23.20
N GLY A 183 -8.05 -10.79 22.26
CA GLY A 183 -8.36 -12.22 22.36
C GLY A 183 -9.79 -12.60 21.98
N ASP A 184 -10.55 -11.67 21.39
CA ASP A 184 -11.91 -11.93 20.88
C ASP A 184 -11.87 -12.79 19.59
N LEU A 185 -10.77 -12.69 18.84
CA LEU A 185 -10.49 -13.46 17.63
C LEU A 185 -9.14 -14.18 17.76
N THR A 186 -8.99 -15.27 17.02
CA THR A 186 -7.72 -15.95 16.76
C THR A 186 -7.38 -15.85 15.27
N PHE A 187 -6.13 -16.09 14.89
CA PHE A 187 -5.77 -16.12 13.47
C PHE A 187 -6.41 -17.33 12.78
N SER A 188 -7.16 -17.07 11.71
CA SER A 188 -7.69 -18.03 10.73
C SER A 188 -7.03 -17.79 9.37
N ASP A 189 -7.14 -18.74 8.45
CA ASP A 189 -6.65 -18.56 7.07
C ASP A 189 -7.30 -17.34 6.40
N LYS A 190 -8.60 -17.13 6.59
CA LYS A 190 -9.29 -15.96 6.06
C LYS A 190 -8.83 -14.64 6.70
N ILE A 191 -8.51 -14.61 8.00
CA ILE A 191 -7.89 -13.44 8.62
C ILE A 191 -6.49 -13.19 8.03
N VAL A 192 -5.70 -14.24 7.78
CA VAL A 192 -4.41 -14.11 7.08
C VAL A 192 -4.66 -13.48 5.71
N ASP A 193 -5.59 -13.98 4.91
CA ASP A 193 -5.90 -13.43 3.58
C ASP A 193 -6.34 -11.96 3.64
N ILE A 194 -7.21 -11.60 4.58
CA ILE A 194 -7.67 -10.23 4.82
C ILE A 194 -6.48 -9.31 5.11
N LEU A 195 -5.57 -9.73 5.99
CA LEU A 195 -4.43 -8.94 6.42
C LEU A 195 -3.34 -8.86 5.34
N TYR A 196 -3.09 -9.92 4.58
CA TYR A 196 -2.11 -9.94 3.47
C TYR A 196 -2.63 -9.27 2.20
N SER A 197 -3.95 -9.11 2.05
CA SER A 197 -4.52 -8.30 0.97
C SER A 197 -4.33 -6.79 1.15
N CYS A 198 -3.93 -6.33 2.35
CA CYS A 198 -3.64 -4.92 2.58
C CYS A 198 -2.35 -4.48 1.88
N THR A 199 -2.39 -3.44 1.05
CA THR A 199 -1.17 -2.86 0.43
C THR A 199 -0.31 -2.06 1.41
N LYS A 200 -0.82 -1.84 2.64
CA LYS A 200 -0.26 -0.92 3.65
C LYS A 200 -0.03 0.50 3.12
N CYS A 201 -0.77 0.93 2.10
CA CYS A 201 -0.49 2.19 1.42
C CYS A 201 -0.73 3.45 2.25
N GLY A 202 -1.45 3.35 3.39
CA GLY A 202 -1.71 4.49 4.27
C GLY A 202 -2.82 5.46 3.83
N LEU A 203 -3.58 5.17 2.76
CA LEU A 203 -4.65 6.08 2.31
C LEU A 203 -5.74 6.26 3.39
N CYS A 204 -6.12 5.17 4.07
CA CYS A 204 -7.05 5.22 5.19
C CYS A 204 -6.54 6.06 6.38
N TYR A 205 -5.22 6.15 6.56
CA TYR A 205 -4.59 6.96 7.58
C TYR A 205 -4.59 8.45 7.20
N ALA A 206 -4.28 8.78 5.95
CA ALA A 206 -4.26 10.16 5.47
C ALA A 206 -5.60 10.91 5.64
N GLN A 207 -6.71 10.17 5.72
CA GLN A 207 -8.06 10.69 5.92
C GLN A 207 -8.55 10.55 7.38
N CYS A 208 -7.71 9.99 8.25
CA CYS A 208 -8.07 9.71 9.64
C CYS A 208 -7.86 10.95 10.51
N PHE A 209 -8.96 11.60 10.90
CA PHE A 209 -8.96 12.71 11.87
C PHE A 209 -8.63 12.27 13.32
N GLN A 210 -8.38 10.97 13.55
CA GLN A 210 -7.92 10.43 14.83
C GLN A 210 -6.43 10.04 14.82
N ASP A 211 -5.73 10.26 13.69
CA ASP A 211 -4.29 10.03 13.54
C ASP A 211 -3.85 8.60 13.91
N LEU A 212 -4.70 7.62 13.60
CA LEU A 212 -4.41 6.22 13.91
C LEU A 212 -3.55 5.63 12.79
N GLU A 213 -2.27 5.36 13.07
CA GLU A 213 -1.31 4.74 12.15
C GLU A 213 -1.63 3.25 11.88
N PHE A 214 -2.81 2.99 11.34
CA PHE A 214 -3.38 1.66 11.16
C PHE A 214 -2.50 0.73 10.30
N HIS A 215 -1.78 1.31 9.35
CA HIS A 215 -0.85 0.57 8.49
C HIS A 215 0.31 -0.08 9.27
N GLU A 216 0.68 0.47 10.44
CA GLU A 216 1.65 -0.12 11.36
C GLU A 216 1.03 -1.25 12.18
N ALA A 217 -0.23 -1.12 12.59
CA ALA A 217 -0.95 -2.20 13.27
C ALA A 217 -1.08 -3.45 12.37
N ILE A 218 -1.33 -3.27 11.08
CA ILE A 218 -1.28 -4.37 10.09
C ILE A 218 0.11 -5.00 10.02
N LEU A 219 1.16 -4.18 9.98
CA LEU A 219 2.53 -4.66 9.93
C LEU A 219 2.87 -5.52 11.15
N TYR A 220 2.47 -5.06 12.34
CA TYR A 220 2.62 -5.79 13.58
C TYR A 220 1.88 -7.13 13.57
N LEU A 221 0.62 -7.16 13.11
CA LEU A 221 -0.12 -8.42 13.03
C LEU A 221 0.49 -9.41 12.04
N ARG A 222 0.99 -8.96 10.89
CA ARG A 222 1.71 -9.85 9.97
C ARG A 222 2.94 -10.47 10.62
N HIS A 223 3.61 -9.72 11.50
CA HIS A 223 4.69 -10.28 12.30
C HIS A 223 4.20 -11.31 13.34
N LYS A 224 3.05 -11.08 13.99
CA LYS A 224 2.41 -12.08 14.85
C LYS A 224 1.97 -13.34 14.10
N ILE A 225 1.58 -13.20 12.83
CA ILE A 225 1.32 -14.33 11.94
C ILE A 225 2.61 -15.10 11.65
N ALA A 226 3.73 -14.40 11.44
CA ALA A 226 5.05 -15.02 11.29
C ALA A 226 5.51 -15.79 12.53
N GLU A 227 5.33 -15.24 13.73
CA GLU A 227 5.61 -15.94 14.99
C GLU A 227 4.78 -17.24 15.15
N LYS A 228 3.62 -17.32 14.50
CA LYS A 228 2.74 -18.49 14.47
C LYS A 228 2.95 -19.43 13.28
N ASN A 229 3.94 -19.17 12.43
CA ASN A 229 4.21 -19.94 11.21
C ASN A 229 3.01 -19.99 10.24
N MET A 230 2.23 -18.92 10.17
CA MET A 230 1.04 -18.81 9.30
C MET A 230 1.27 -17.83 8.13
N VAL A 231 2.52 -17.43 7.87
CA VAL A 231 2.86 -16.55 6.74
C VAL A 231 2.58 -17.30 5.44
N PRO A 232 1.94 -16.66 4.44
CA PRO A 232 1.73 -17.30 3.14
C PRO A 232 3.04 -17.80 2.53
N GLN A 233 3.05 -19.06 2.08
CA GLN A 233 4.26 -19.78 1.64
C GLN A 233 5.09 -19.02 0.59
N ILE A 234 4.42 -18.27 -0.30
CA ILE A 234 5.08 -17.45 -1.32
C ILE A 234 6.10 -16.46 -0.75
N PHE A 235 5.90 -15.99 0.49
CA PHE A 235 6.84 -15.08 1.15
C PHE A 235 8.03 -15.79 1.78
N HIS A 236 7.89 -17.06 2.19
CA HIS A 236 9.04 -17.90 2.54
C HIS A 236 9.90 -18.20 1.31
N THR A 237 9.26 -18.48 0.16
CA THR A 237 9.98 -18.60 -1.13
C THR A 237 10.71 -17.30 -1.47
N ALA A 238 10.07 -16.14 -1.32
CA ALA A 238 10.72 -14.85 -1.56
C ALA A 238 11.90 -14.60 -0.60
N ALA A 239 11.81 -15.03 0.66
CA ALA A 239 12.91 -14.95 1.62
C ALA A 239 14.11 -15.81 1.20
N ASN A 240 13.87 -17.06 0.81
CA ASN A 240 14.93 -17.95 0.32
C ASN A 240 15.59 -17.37 -0.94
N ASN A 241 14.80 -16.88 -1.90
CA ASN A 241 15.33 -16.23 -3.10
C ASN A 241 16.18 -15.00 -2.77
N ILE A 242 15.79 -14.21 -1.76
CA ILE A 242 16.61 -13.06 -1.30
C ILE A 242 17.93 -13.54 -0.71
N PHE A 243 17.93 -14.60 0.09
CA PHE A 243 19.17 -15.14 0.67
C PHE A 243 20.11 -15.72 -0.39
N GLU A 244 19.58 -16.44 -1.38
CA GLU A 244 20.38 -17.12 -2.40
C GLU A 244 20.82 -16.21 -3.54
N HIS A 245 19.97 -15.25 -3.93
CA HIS A 245 20.16 -14.49 -5.17
C HIS A 245 20.10 -12.97 -4.97
N GLY A 246 19.72 -12.49 -3.78
CA GLY A 246 19.55 -11.07 -3.53
C GLY A 246 18.38 -10.43 -4.29
N ASP A 247 17.43 -11.25 -4.76
CA ASP A 247 16.25 -10.84 -5.52
C ASP A 247 15.03 -11.67 -5.10
N PRO A 248 13.89 -11.05 -4.74
CA PRO A 248 12.70 -11.79 -4.26
C PRO A 248 12.07 -12.70 -5.32
N THR A 249 12.34 -12.47 -6.60
CA THR A 249 11.84 -13.28 -7.72
C THR A 249 12.82 -14.38 -8.15
N GLY A 250 13.98 -14.48 -7.48
CA GLY A 250 14.96 -15.53 -7.71
C GLY A 250 15.80 -15.33 -8.97
N ILE A 251 15.95 -14.09 -9.45
CA ILE A 251 16.83 -13.80 -10.60
C ILE A 251 18.29 -14.01 -10.18
N PRO A 252 19.07 -14.85 -10.88
CA PRO A 252 20.47 -15.10 -10.54
C PRO A 252 21.31 -13.82 -10.50
N THR A 253 22.26 -13.78 -9.58
CA THR A 253 23.12 -12.62 -9.31
C THR A 253 23.81 -12.07 -10.57
N ASN A 254 24.37 -12.95 -11.41
CA ASN A 254 25.06 -12.57 -12.66
C ASN A 254 24.12 -12.03 -13.76
N ARG A 255 22.81 -12.18 -13.60
CA ARG A 255 21.81 -11.64 -14.53
C ARG A 255 21.23 -10.32 -14.06
N ARG A 256 21.58 -9.84 -12.85
CA ARG A 256 21.00 -8.66 -12.20
C ARG A 256 20.99 -7.44 -13.12
N LEU A 257 22.11 -7.19 -13.81
CA LEU A 257 22.32 -6.00 -14.66
C LEU A 257 22.32 -6.32 -16.16
N SER A 258 22.05 -7.56 -16.56
CA SER A 258 22.18 -8.06 -17.94
C SER A 258 21.37 -7.29 -18.99
N ARG A 259 20.29 -6.59 -18.58
CA ARG A 259 19.40 -5.83 -19.46
C ARG A 259 19.68 -4.32 -19.43
N VAL A 260 20.58 -3.85 -18.57
CA VAL A 260 20.95 -2.44 -18.44
C VAL A 260 21.97 -2.11 -19.53
N LYS A 261 21.62 -1.18 -20.41
CA LYS A 261 22.50 -0.80 -21.53
C LYS A 261 23.72 -0.03 -21.02
N ASN A 262 24.86 -0.18 -21.71
CA ASN A 262 26.10 0.57 -21.50
C ASN A 262 26.77 0.39 -20.12
N ILE A 263 26.32 -0.56 -19.29
CA ILE A 263 26.89 -0.78 -17.96
C ILE A 263 28.31 -1.35 -18.01
N SER A 264 28.64 -2.13 -19.04
CA SER A 264 29.98 -2.69 -19.27
C SER A 264 31.06 -1.65 -19.55
N ASN A 265 30.65 -0.43 -19.91
CA ASN A 265 31.58 0.65 -20.28
C ASN A 265 31.95 1.53 -19.07
N LEU A 266 31.38 1.25 -17.90
CA LEU A 266 31.61 2.04 -16.70
C LEU A 266 32.78 1.46 -15.90
N ASN A 267 33.84 2.23 -15.77
CA ASN A 267 34.94 1.94 -14.85
C ASN A 267 34.72 2.76 -13.57
N LEU A 268 34.03 2.18 -12.59
CA LEU A 268 33.70 2.86 -11.33
C LEU A 268 34.71 2.48 -10.23
N PRO A 269 35.10 3.44 -9.37
CA PRO A 269 35.95 3.12 -8.23
C PRO A 269 35.21 2.23 -7.22
N GLU A 270 35.93 1.44 -6.43
CA GLU A 270 35.31 0.64 -5.35
C GLU A 270 34.72 1.51 -4.22
N LYS A 271 35.21 2.74 -4.10
CA LYS A 271 34.79 3.73 -3.09
C LYS A 271 34.50 5.06 -3.77
N ALA A 272 33.43 5.71 -3.36
CA ALA A 272 33.05 7.03 -3.84
C ALA A 272 32.15 7.71 -2.82
N ASN A 273 31.99 9.02 -2.92
CA ASN A 273 31.09 9.76 -2.03
C ASN A 273 29.61 9.34 -2.18
N THR A 274 29.20 8.98 -3.40
CA THR A 274 27.83 8.57 -3.72
C THR A 274 27.75 7.07 -4.04
N LEU A 275 26.82 6.35 -3.40
CA LEU A 275 26.45 5.00 -3.78
C LEU A 275 25.17 5.02 -4.63
N CYS A 276 25.27 4.57 -5.87
CA CYS A 276 24.12 4.29 -6.72
C CYS A 276 23.50 2.95 -6.30
N TRP A 277 22.31 3.02 -5.69
CA TRP A 277 21.54 1.86 -5.27
C TRP A 277 20.33 1.68 -6.19
N LEU A 278 20.37 0.68 -7.07
CA LEU A 278 19.27 0.42 -7.99
C LEU A 278 18.10 -0.27 -7.27
N GLY A 279 18.40 -1.25 -6.43
CA GLY A 279 17.44 -2.19 -5.89
C GLY A 279 17.06 -3.29 -6.89
N CYS A 280 16.41 -4.34 -6.37
CA CYS A 280 16.11 -5.56 -7.12
C CYS A 280 15.23 -5.32 -8.36
N THR A 281 14.12 -4.59 -8.20
CA THR A 281 13.16 -4.36 -9.30
C THR A 281 13.74 -3.47 -10.41
N VAL A 282 14.50 -2.44 -10.06
CA VAL A 282 15.04 -1.50 -11.06
C VAL A 282 16.10 -2.17 -11.91
N ALA A 283 17.04 -2.87 -11.25
CA ALA A 283 18.10 -3.59 -11.94
C ALA A 283 17.57 -4.61 -12.94
N THR A 284 16.51 -5.36 -12.58
CA THR A 284 16.09 -6.55 -13.34
C THR A 284 14.83 -6.36 -14.19
N ARG A 285 13.88 -5.52 -13.75
CA ARG A 285 12.54 -5.39 -14.36
C ARG A 285 12.30 -4.04 -15.02
N THR A 286 12.99 -2.98 -14.59
CA THR A 286 12.88 -1.64 -15.21
C THR A 286 14.25 -1.13 -15.71
N PRO A 287 14.90 -1.85 -16.64
CA PRO A 287 16.26 -1.54 -17.08
C PRO A 287 16.41 -0.16 -17.75
N LYS A 288 15.32 0.43 -18.26
CA LYS A 288 15.31 1.81 -18.77
C LYS A 288 15.54 2.82 -17.63
N THR A 289 14.85 2.66 -16.51
CA THR A 289 15.05 3.44 -15.29
C THR A 289 16.48 3.27 -14.75
N ALA A 290 16.99 2.03 -14.73
CA ALA A 290 18.37 1.76 -14.31
C ALA A 290 19.39 2.50 -15.19
N GLY A 291 19.25 2.39 -16.52
CA GLY A 291 20.11 3.08 -17.47
C GLY A 291 20.01 4.60 -17.36
N ALA A 292 18.79 5.14 -17.27
CA ALA A 292 18.57 6.58 -17.12
C ALA A 292 19.23 7.12 -15.85
N PHE A 293 19.05 6.46 -14.71
CA PHE A 293 19.65 6.90 -13.46
C PHE A 293 21.19 6.86 -13.49
N ILE A 294 21.78 5.81 -14.05
CA ILE A 294 23.23 5.70 -14.20
C ILE A 294 23.77 6.77 -15.17
N ASN A 295 23.08 6.99 -16.30
CA ASN A 295 23.45 8.03 -17.26
C ASN A 295 23.42 9.42 -16.62
N ILE A 296 22.39 9.72 -15.82
CA ILE A 296 22.28 10.95 -15.06
C ILE A 296 23.51 11.14 -14.17
N LEU A 297 23.83 10.15 -13.32
CA LEU A 297 24.98 10.24 -12.41
C LEU A 297 26.30 10.47 -13.14
N ASN A 298 26.52 9.73 -14.22
CA ASN A 298 27.74 9.83 -15.02
C ASN A 298 27.87 11.19 -15.72
N ARG A 299 26.75 11.80 -16.13
CA ARG A 299 26.72 13.07 -16.87
C ARG A 299 26.61 14.30 -15.96
N SER A 300 26.20 14.13 -14.71
CA SER A 300 26.16 15.20 -13.70
C SER A 300 27.47 15.31 -12.90
N SER A 301 28.60 14.90 -13.49
CA SER A 301 29.95 14.89 -12.89
C SER A 301 29.98 14.41 -11.44
N THR A 302 29.10 13.45 -11.10
CA THR A 302 28.95 12.98 -9.73
C THR A 302 29.91 11.85 -9.50
N GLU A 303 30.77 11.96 -8.50
CA GLU A 303 31.61 10.85 -8.09
C GLU A 303 30.74 9.77 -7.44
N PHE A 304 30.60 8.61 -8.10
CA PHE A 304 29.77 7.52 -7.62
C PHE A 304 30.40 6.14 -7.78
N THR A 305 29.91 5.20 -6.98
CA THR A 305 30.22 3.77 -7.03
C THR A 305 28.93 2.95 -7.05
N MET A 306 29.06 1.64 -7.33
CA MET A 306 27.99 0.67 -7.38
C MET A 306 28.44 -0.65 -6.76
N LEU A 307 27.52 -1.34 -6.08
CA LEU A 307 27.76 -2.72 -5.63
C LEU A 307 27.61 -3.76 -6.75
N GLY A 308 27.04 -3.35 -7.89
CA GLY A 308 26.83 -4.20 -9.06
C GLY A 308 25.99 -5.43 -8.73
N ASP A 309 26.47 -6.59 -9.16
CA ASP A 309 25.87 -7.90 -8.89
C ASP A 309 25.74 -8.19 -7.39
N LYS A 310 26.59 -7.61 -6.53
CA LYS A 310 26.61 -7.84 -5.08
C LYS A 310 25.61 -6.97 -4.29
N GLU A 311 24.82 -6.12 -4.94
CA GLU A 311 23.93 -5.16 -4.26
C GLU A 311 22.87 -5.85 -3.38
N GLY A 312 22.15 -6.83 -3.95
CA GLY A 312 21.11 -7.59 -3.26
C GLY A 312 19.76 -6.86 -3.13
N CYS A 313 18.99 -7.20 -2.08
CA CYS A 313 17.65 -6.66 -1.84
C CYS A 313 17.64 -5.81 -0.56
N CYS A 314 16.87 -4.72 -0.56
CA CYS A 314 16.68 -3.90 0.65
C CYS A 314 15.89 -4.60 1.77
N GLY A 315 15.23 -5.72 1.49
CA GLY A 315 14.43 -6.46 2.49
C GLY A 315 13.02 -5.92 2.73
N TYR A 316 12.54 -4.92 1.97
CA TYR A 316 11.19 -4.35 2.10
C TYR A 316 10.10 -5.42 2.21
N VAL A 317 10.11 -6.40 1.31
CA VAL A 317 9.08 -7.45 1.26
C VAL A 317 9.04 -8.23 2.57
N LEU A 318 10.20 -8.62 3.12
CA LEU A 318 10.32 -9.38 4.36
C LEU A 318 9.78 -8.59 5.56
N ILE A 319 10.13 -7.31 5.66
CA ILE A 319 9.57 -6.44 6.71
C ILE A 319 8.05 -6.37 6.55
N SER A 320 7.59 -6.04 5.34
CA SER A 320 6.17 -5.81 5.04
C SER A 320 5.28 -7.03 5.25
N THR A 321 5.84 -8.23 5.17
CA THR A 321 5.14 -9.52 5.33
C THR A 321 5.33 -10.13 6.71
N GLY A 322 6.03 -9.46 7.63
CA GLY A 322 6.19 -9.90 9.02
C GLY A 322 7.42 -10.77 9.29
N LEU A 323 8.21 -11.11 8.28
CA LEU A 323 9.44 -11.91 8.37
C LEU A 323 10.63 -11.07 8.89
N TRP A 324 10.50 -10.51 10.10
CA TRP A 324 11.44 -9.51 10.63
C TRP A 324 12.79 -10.11 11.01
N LYS A 325 12.84 -11.39 11.38
CA LYS A 325 14.10 -12.08 11.67
C LYS A 325 14.95 -12.21 10.41
N GLU A 326 14.32 -12.63 9.31
CA GLU A 326 14.92 -12.72 7.98
C GLU A 326 15.32 -11.34 7.48
N ALA A 327 14.43 -10.36 7.63
CA ALA A 327 14.71 -8.97 7.26
C ALA A 327 15.92 -8.42 8.01
N LYS A 328 16.06 -8.69 9.31
CA LYS A 328 17.20 -8.24 10.12
C LYS A 328 18.52 -8.81 9.60
N LYS A 329 18.55 -10.09 9.24
CA LYS A 329 19.74 -10.72 8.63
C LYS A 329 20.11 -10.02 7.31
N VAL A 330 19.13 -9.85 6.41
CA VAL A 330 19.35 -9.16 5.12
C VAL A 330 19.82 -7.72 5.32
N ALA A 331 19.27 -7.02 6.31
CA ALA A 331 19.65 -5.66 6.63
C ALA A 331 21.10 -5.59 7.13
N THR A 332 21.51 -6.44 8.07
CA THR A 332 22.89 -6.50 8.56
C THR A 332 23.88 -6.73 7.41
N ASP A 333 23.65 -7.74 6.57
CA ASP A 333 24.52 -8.02 5.43
C ASP A 333 24.57 -6.83 4.44
N THR A 334 23.45 -6.12 4.29
CA THR A 334 23.35 -4.93 3.43
C THR A 334 24.17 -3.76 3.97
N ILE A 335 24.10 -3.50 5.29
CA ILE A 335 24.91 -2.45 5.93
C ILE A 335 26.41 -2.74 5.74
N GLU A 336 26.85 -3.97 6.01
CA GLU A 336 28.26 -4.36 5.84
C GLU A 336 28.79 -4.14 4.42
N ARG A 337 27.95 -4.38 3.40
CA ARG A 337 28.32 -4.11 2.00
C ARG A 337 28.41 -2.61 1.72
N ILE A 338 27.46 -1.82 2.24
CA ILE A 338 27.43 -0.37 2.04
C ILE A 338 28.65 0.29 2.73
N GLU A 339 29.00 -0.11 3.95
CA GLU A 339 30.15 0.46 4.69
C GLU A 339 31.50 0.29 3.98
N LYS A 340 31.64 -0.78 3.18
CA LYS A 340 32.85 -1.04 2.38
C LYS A 340 33.04 0.00 1.26
N THR A 341 31.95 0.57 0.75
CA THR A 341 31.96 1.60 -0.31
C THR A 341 32.39 2.98 0.19
N LYS A 342 32.38 3.20 1.51
CA LYS A 342 32.67 4.51 2.14
C LYS A 342 31.80 5.67 1.63
N ALA A 343 30.65 5.38 1.02
CA ALA A 343 29.72 6.40 0.56
C ALA A 343 29.11 7.18 1.74
N GLN A 344 29.05 8.50 1.59
CA GLN A 344 28.36 9.39 2.52
C GLN A 344 26.88 9.56 2.15
N THR A 345 26.53 9.33 0.89
CA THR A 345 25.16 9.39 0.38
C THR A 345 24.83 8.16 -0.45
N LEU A 346 23.69 7.53 -0.20
CA LEU A 346 23.09 6.50 -1.05
C LEU A 346 21.89 7.10 -1.79
N VAL A 347 21.87 6.96 -3.11
CA VAL A 347 20.78 7.46 -3.97
C VAL A 347 20.06 6.30 -4.63
N THR A 348 18.72 6.28 -4.57
CA THR A 348 17.91 5.21 -5.17
C THR A 348 16.67 5.73 -5.92
N PRO A 349 16.33 5.16 -7.09
CA PRO A 349 15.07 5.46 -7.81
C PRO A 349 13.89 4.63 -7.28
N CYS A 350 14.10 3.83 -6.24
CA CYS A 350 13.08 2.99 -5.66
C CYS A 350 12.52 3.59 -4.37
N SER A 351 11.29 4.14 -4.43
CA SER A 351 10.58 4.61 -3.23
C SER A 351 10.47 3.55 -2.12
N GLY A 352 10.40 2.27 -2.47
CA GLY A 352 10.35 1.16 -1.51
C GLY A 352 11.68 0.98 -0.77
N CYS A 353 12.80 1.05 -1.50
CA CYS A 353 14.14 1.03 -0.89
C CYS A 353 14.36 2.26 -0.02
N TYR A 354 14.01 3.45 -0.52
CA TYR A 354 14.07 4.71 0.23
C TYR A 354 13.33 4.62 1.57
N TYR A 355 12.05 4.24 1.53
CA TYR A 355 11.23 4.06 2.74
C TYR A 355 11.81 2.99 3.68
N THR A 356 12.34 1.90 3.13
CA THR A 356 12.92 0.82 3.91
C THR A 356 14.14 1.29 4.70
N PHE A 357 15.08 1.94 4.02
CA PHE A 357 16.31 2.42 4.65
C PHE A 357 16.07 3.61 5.59
N LYS A 358 15.21 4.55 5.19
CA LYS A 358 14.99 5.78 5.95
C LYS A 358 14.11 5.58 7.18
N ARG A 359 13.14 4.67 7.11
CA ARG A 359 12.09 4.51 8.14
C ARG A 359 12.00 3.09 8.71
N LEU A 360 11.87 2.07 7.87
CA LEU A 360 11.63 0.71 8.39
C LEU A 360 12.84 0.09 9.09
N TYR A 361 14.06 0.30 8.60
CA TYR A 361 15.29 -0.18 9.24
C TYR A 361 15.42 0.34 10.68
N PRO A 362 15.36 1.67 10.94
CA PRO A 362 15.47 2.18 12.30
C PRO A 362 14.25 1.82 13.16
N GLU A 363 13.01 1.94 12.64
CA GLU A 363 11.80 1.74 13.45
C GLU A 363 11.51 0.28 13.78
N ILE A 364 11.79 -0.65 12.85
CA ILE A 364 11.40 -2.07 12.98
C ILE A 364 12.58 -2.95 13.35
N LEU A 365 13.75 -2.72 12.74
CA LEU A 365 14.90 -3.61 12.87
C LEU A 365 15.95 -3.12 13.87
N ASP A 366 15.84 -1.85 14.30
CA ASP A 366 16.82 -1.15 15.12
C ASP A 366 18.21 -1.15 14.43
N ILE A 367 18.19 -0.80 13.14
CA ILE A 367 19.39 -0.69 12.29
C ILE A 367 19.38 0.70 11.65
N ASN A 368 20.48 1.43 11.78
CA ASN A 368 20.66 2.72 11.12
C ASN A 368 21.50 2.55 9.86
N MET A 369 21.21 3.38 8.85
CA MET A 369 22.05 3.46 7.66
C MET A 369 23.35 4.21 8.00
N PRO A 370 24.51 3.78 7.46
CA PRO A 370 25.80 4.43 7.70
C PRO A 370 25.99 5.72 6.88
N CYS A 371 24.98 6.10 6.08
CA CYS A 371 25.04 7.19 5.12
C CYS A 371 23.68 7.89 4.97
N GLU A 372 23.68 9.10 4.41
CA GLU A 372 22.47 9.81 4.04
C GLU A 372 21.73 9.07 2.92
N ILE A 373 20.41 8.94 3.03
CA ILE A 373 19.58 8.29 2.01
C ILE A 373 18.78 9.35 1.26
N LEU A 374 18.96 9.41 -0.06
CA LEU A 374 18.17 10.26 -0.96
C LEU A 374 17.40 9.41 -1.97
N HIS A 375 16.15 9.79 -2.21
CA HIS A 375 15.45 9.34 -3.41
C HIS A 375 15.98 10.12 -4.62
N THR A 376 15.97 9.54 -5.83
CA THR A 376 16.47 10.23 -7.04
C THR A 376 15.80 11.58 -7.27
N SER A 377 14.52 11.73 -6.94
CA SER A 377 13.83 13.01 -7.03
C SER A 377 14.43 14.08 -6.12
N GLN A 378 14.86 13.74 -4.91
CA GLN A 378 15.52 14.66 -3.98
C GLN A 378 16.93 14.99 -4.44
N PHE A 379 17.65 13.96 -4.91
CA PHE A 379 18.99 14.15 -5.49
C PHE A 379 18.96 15.09 -6.69
N LEU A 380 18.06 14.85 -7.65
CA LEU A 380 17.88 15.67 -8.84
C LEU A 380 17.44 17.09 -8.50
N GLU A 381 16.50 17.26 -7.58
CA GLU A 381 16.11 18.60 -7.13
C GLU A 381 17.30 19.38 -6.55
N LYS A 382 18.13 18.73 -5.72
CA LYS A 382 19.33 19.34 -5.17
C LYS A 382 20.28 19.74 -6.30
N LYS A 383 20.53 18.82 -7.24
CA LYS A 383 21.39 19.06 -8.40
C LYS A 383 20.93 20.22 -9.27
N ILE A 384 19.64 20.30 -9.60
CA ILE A 384 19.06 21.41 -10.37
C ILE A 384 19.26 22.76 -9.65
N LYS A 385 19.23 22.78 -8.31
CA LYS A 385 19.42 24.00 -7.52
C LYS A 385 20.89 24.41 -7.37
N THR A 386 21.80 23.45 -7.33
CA THR A 386 23.22 23.69 -7.02
C THR A 386 24.12 23.70 -8.24
N GLU A 387 23.68 23.10 -9.35
CA GLU A 387 24.45 22.93 -10.58
C GLU A 387 23.64 23.41 -11.77
N GLU A 388 24.32 23.93 -12.78
CA GLU A 388 23.70 24.33 -14.05
C GLU A 388 23.50 23.08 -14.92
N ILE A 389 22.37 22.40 -14.73
CA ILE A 389 21.97 21.28 -15.59
C ILE A 389 21.18 21.84 -16.77
N ASN A 390 21.77 21.76 -17.97
CA ASN A 390 21.11 22.14 -19.21
C ASN A 390 20.08 21.07 -19.62
N LEU A 391 18.81 21.47 -19.62
CA LEU A 391 17.69 20.64 -20.04
C LEU A 391 17.09 21.19 -21.35
N LYS A 392 16.97 20.35 -22.38
CA LYS A 392 16.22 20.69 -23.59
C LYS A 392 14.71 20.65 -23.29
N PRO A 393 13.92 21.40 -24.06
CA PRO A 393 12.48 21.32 -23.97
C PRO A 393 11.95 19.93 -24.32
N LEU A 394 10.92 19.49 -23.58
CA LEU A 394 10.11 18.32 -23.88
C LEU A 394 8.63 18.73 -23.90
N ASP A 395 8.10 19.05 -25.08
CA ASP A 395 6.68 19.37 -25.29
C ASP A 395 5.79 18.12 -25.06
N LEU A 396 5.54 17.81 -23.79
CA LEU A 396 4.82 16.64 -23.33
C LEU A 396 3.85 17.02 -22.22
N ASN A 397 2.60 16.57 -22.35
CA ASN A 397 1.65 16.54 -21.24
C ASN A 397 1.87 15.27 -20.43
N VAL A 398 2.24 15.42 -19.16
CA VAL A 398 2.51 14.30 -18.24
C VAL A 398 1.70 14.44 -16.98
N THR A 399 1.28 13.33 -16.38
CA THR A 399 0.74 13.31 -15.02
C THR A 399 1.67 12.56 -14.08
N TYR A 400 1.61 12.87 -12.80
CA TYR A 400 2.39 12.20 -11.77
C TYR A 400 1.52 11.32 -10.86
N HIS A 401 1.96 10.10 -10.60
CA HIS A 401 1.45 9.25 -9.52
C HIS A 401 2.37 9.34 -8.31
N ASP A 402 1.83 9.79 -7.17
CA ASP A 402 2.51 9.80 -5.87
C ASP A 402 2.65 8.36 -5.30
N PRO A 403 3.86 7.78 -5.26
CA PRO A 403 4.05 6.47 -4.64
C PRO A 403 3.86 6.60 -3.13
N CYS A 404 3.07 5.70 -2.54
CA CYS A 404 2.77 5.78 -1.11
C CYS A 404 4.03 5.72 -0.21
N SER A 405 5.04 4.94 -0.60
CA SER A 405 6.33 4.86 0.12
C SER A 405 7.13 6.15 0.09
N LEU A 406 7.03 6.95 -0.99
CA LEU A 406 7.75 8.23 -1.09
C LEU A 406 6.94 9.37 -0.44
N GLY A 407 5.66 9.45 -0.79
CA GLY A 407 4.73 10.45 -0.27
C GLY A 407 4.24 10.12 1.14
N ARG A 408 3.19 9.31 1.27
CA ARG A 408 2.51 9.10 2.56
C ARG A 408 3.41 8.58 3.69
N HIS A 409 4.40 7.75 3.39
CA HIS A 409 5.26 7.17 4.43
C HIS A 409 6.54 7.97 4.70
N SER A 410 6.94 8.90 3.83
CA SER A 410 8.21 9.63 3.95
C SER A 410 8.12 11.13 3.65
N ASN A 411 6.92 11.65 3.42
CA ASN A 411 6.59 13.05 3.18
C ASN A 411 7.34 13.72 2.00
N VAL A 412 7.73 12.95 0.98
CA VAL A 412 8.41 13.47 -0.21
C VAL A 412 7.39 13.65 -1.34
N TYR A 413 6.82 14.86 -1.45
CA TYR A 413 5.83 15.20 -2.48
C TYR A 413 6.32 16.25 -3.49
N ASP A 414 7.06 17.26 -3.03
CA ASP A 414 7.50 18.36 -3.88
C ASP A 414 8.71 18.03 -4.75
N PRO A 415 9.74 17.28 -4.28
CA PRO A 415 10.92 17.01 -5.10
C PRO A 415 10.60 16.35 -6.47
N PRO A 416 9.72 15.34 -6.57
CA PRO A 416 9.32 14.81 -7.88
C PRO A 416 8.66 15.84 -8.79
N ARG A 417 7.84 16.75 -8.25
CA ARG A 417 7.17 17.79 -9.02
C ARG A 417 8.17 18.86 -9.48
N ASN A 418 9.10 19.24 -8.62
CA ASN A 418 10.13 20.23 -8.92
C ASN A 418 11.06 19.74 -10.02
N VAL A 419 11.42 18.45 -10.01
CA VAL A 419 12.21 17.83 -11.09
C VAL A 419 11.46 17.83 -12.43
N LEU A 420 10.16 17.50 -12.43
CA LEU A 420 9.35 17.54 -13.66
C LEU A 420 9.19 18.97 -14.20
N LYS A 421 8.91 19.94 -13.33
CA LYS A 421 8.74 21.36 -13.70
C LYS A 421 10.03 22.05 -14.16
N ALA A 422 11.18 21.50 -13.82
CA ALA A 422 12.46 22.02 -14.28
C ALA A 422 12.71 21.71 -15.78
N ILE A 423 12.01 20.73 -16.35
CA ILE A 423 12.12 20.40 -17.77
C ILE A 423 11.33 21.44 -18.58
N PRO A 424 11.96 22.20 -19.49
CA PRO A 424 11.25 23.21 -20.27
C PRO A 424 10.15 22.58 -21.15
N ASP A 425 9.06 23.31 -21.36
CA ASP A 425 7.87 22.92 -22.14
C ASP A 425 7.15 21.62 -21.71
N LEU A 426 7.58 20.99 -20.61
CA LEU A 426 6.87 19.86 -20.02
C LEU A 426 5.71 20.37 -19.16
N ASN A 427 4.49 19.99 -19.54
CA ASN A 427 3.28 20.36 -18.81
C ASN A 427 2.85 19.25 -17.84
N LEU A 428 2.94 19.52 -16.54
CA LEU A 428 2.48 18.62 -15.48
C LEU A 428 0.99 18.83 -15.19
N VAL A 429 0.17 17.86 -15.57
CA VAL A 429 -1.27 17.80 -15.29
C VAL A 429 -1.49 16.87 -14.08
N GLU A 430 -1.92 17.41 -12.95
CA GLU A 430 -2.18 16.60 -11.74
C GLU A 430 -3.51 15.84 -11.84
N MET A 431 -3.52 14.59 -11.39
CA MET A 431 -4.76 13.87 -11.14
C MET A 431 -5.52 14.53 -9.96
N PRO A 432 -6.87 14.47 -9.92
CA PRO A 432 -7.65 15.06 -8.82
C PRO A 432 -7.26 14.52 -7.45
N LEU A 433 -6.99 13.21 -7.38
CA LEU A 433 -6.47 12.55 -6.19
C LEU A 433 -4.95 12.42 -6.30
N ASN A 434 -4.23 13.40 -5.76
CA ASN A 434 -2.77 13.48 -5.71
C ASN A 434 -2.26 13.61 -4.26
N ARG A 435 -0.94 13.68 -4.09
CA ARG A 435 -0.23 13.79 -2.82
C ARG A 435 -0.71 12.74 -1.81
N ASN A 436 -1.07 13.15 -0.59
CA ASN A 436 -1.55 12.25 0.46
C ASN A 436 -2.89 11.56 0.10
N CYS A 437 -3.68 12.15 -0.79
CA CYS A 437 -4.97 11.63 -1.25
C CYS A 437 -4.85 10.65 -2.43
N ALA A 438 -3.65 10.43 -3.00
CA ALA A 438 -3.48 9.57 -4.16
C ALA A 438 -3.93 8.11 -3.88
N ARG A 439 -4.76 7.55 -4.75
CA ARG A 439 -5.14 6.13 -4.66
C ARG A 439 -3.92 5.25 -4.84
N CYS A 440 -3.89 4.13 -4.13
CA CYS A 440 -2.80 3.17 -4.23
C CYS A 440 -2.70 2.61 -5.65
N CYS A 441 -1.46 2.41 -6.13
CA CYS A 441 -1.24 1.70 -7.38
C CYS A 441 -1.60 0.21 -7.31
N GLY A 442 -1.86 -0.37 -6.13
CA GLY A 442 -2.16 -1.80 -5.94
C GLY A 442 -0.95 -2.71 -5.70
N GLY A 443 0.28 -2.27 -6.03
CA GLY A 443 1.43 -3.18 -6.10
C GLY A 443 2.23 -3.35 -4.81
N GLY A 444 1.96 -2.55 -3.77
CA GLY A 444 2.73 -2.50 -2.52
C GLY A 444 2.32 -3.52 -1.46
N GLY A 445 3.05 -3.56 -0.34
CA GLY A 445 2.70 -4.37 0.83
C GLY A 445 2.68 -5.89 0.61
N GLY A 446 3.26 -6.39 -0.48
CA GLY A 446 3.23 -7.80 -0.86
C GLY A 446 1.98 -8.23 -1.63
N LEU A 447 1.01 -7.34 -1.85
CA LEU A 447 -0.27 -7.70 -2.49
C LEU A 447 -0.06 -8.27 -3.89
N TRP A 448 0.80 -7.67 -4.71
CA TRP A 448 1.09 -8.17 -6.06
C TRP A 448 1.42 -9.66 -6.08
N THR A 449 2.31 -10.06 -5.16
CA THR A 449 2.84 -11.42 -5.07
C THR A 449 1.84 -12.36 -4.43
N PHE A 450 1.05 -11.85 -3.47
CA PHE A 450 0.07 -12.62 -2.72
C PHE A 450 -1.21 -12.88 -3.53
N ASN A 451 -1.76 -11.83 -4.13
CA ASN A 451 -2.98 -11.88 -4.95
C ASN A 451 -2.87 -10.87 -6.10
N ASN A 452 -2.36 -11.34 -7.23
CA ASN A 452 -2.08 -10.49 -8.39
C ASN A 452 -3.36 -9.92 -9.02
N GLU A 453 -4.45 -10.68 -9.02
CA GLU A 453 -5.75 -10.25 -9.56
C GLU A 453 -6.25 -9.00 -8.82
N VAL A 454 -6.32 -9.08 -7.49
CA VAL A 454 -6.73 -7.96 -6.62
C VAL A 454 -5.79 -6.75 -6.76
N SER A 455 -4.47 -6.98 -6.88
CA SER A 455 -3.50 -5.92 -7.17
C SER A 455 -3.83 -5.18 -8.48
N LEU A 456 -4.10 -5.93 -9.55
CA LEU A 456 -4.39 -5.37 -10.86
C LEU A 456 -5.76 -4.68 -10.91
N GLU A 457 -6.76 -5.16 -10.19
CA GLU A 457 -8.08 -4.50 -10.07
C GLU A 457 -7.99 -3.15 -9.36
N SER A 458 -7.24 -3.07 -8.25
CA SER A 458 -6.96 -1.79 -7.58
C SER A 458 -6.25 -0.81 -8.54
N THR A 459 -5.36 -1.31 -9.39
CA THR A 459 -4.66 -0.48 -10.40
C THR A 459 -5.61 0.00 -11.49
N GLN A 460 -6.50 -0.88 -11.98
CA GLN A 460 -7.50 -0.55 -12.99
C GLN A 460 -8.43 0.55 -12.49
N THR A 461 -8.89 0.45 -11.24
CA THR A 461 -9.69 1.49 -10.60
C THR A 461 -8.97 2.83 -10.62
N ARG A 462 -7.68 2.87 -10.25
CA ARG A 462 -6.85 4.11 -10.34
C ARG A 462 -6.80 4.65 -11.76
N LEU A 463 -6.59 3.81 -12.77
CA LEU A 463 -6.51 4.25 -14.16
C LEU A 463 -7.86 4.78 -14.65
N ILE A 464 -8.95 4.07 -14.38
CA ILE A 464 -10.30 4.41 -14.87
C ILE A 464 -10.85 5.67 -14.17
N GLU A 465 -10.71 5.75 -12.85
CA GLU A 465 -11.35 6.82 -12.08
C GLU A 465 -10.51 8.09 -12.02
N ASP A 466 -9.18 7.98 -12.00
CA ASP A 466 -8.32 9.14 -11.72
C ASP A 466 -7.49 9.59 -12.93
N LEU A 467 -7.06 8.68 -13.81
CA LEU A 467 -6.22 9.02 -14.97
C LEU A 467 -7.05 9.28 -16.23
N ILE A 468 -8.02 8.41 -16.54
CA ILE A 468 -8.81 8.51 -17.76
C ILE A 468 -9.50 9.89 -17.93
N PRO A 469 -10.09 10.50 -16.86
CA PRO A 469 -10.80 11.77 -16.99
C PRO A 469 -9.91 12.97 -17.32
N ILE A 470 -8.62 12.94 -16.99
CA ILE A 470 -7.70 14.07 -17.25
C ILE A 470 -7.14 14.09 -18.68
N ASN A 471 -7.45 13.06 -19.49
CA ASN A 471 -7.04 12.96 -20.89
C ASN A 471 -5.51 13.12 -21.13
N VAL A 472 -4.70 12.45 -20.31
CA VAL A 472 -3.24 12.41 -20.43
C VAL A 472 -2.76 10.99 -20.71
N ASN A 473 -1.87 10.82 -21.70
CA ASN A 473 -1.37 9.51 -22.14
C ASN A 473 0.05 9.19 -21.64
N ILE A 474 0.63 10.06 -20.81
CA ILE A 474 1.93 9.83 -20.16
C ILE A 474 1.75 9.86 -18.65
N LEU A 475 1.91 8.69 -18.02
CA LEU A 475 1.88 8.53 -16.57
C LEU A 475 3.31 8.36 -16.04
N THR A 476 3.72 9.29 -15.18
CA THR A 476 5.03 9.27 -14.54
C THR A 476 4.92 8.88 -13.07
N THR A 477 5.91 8.15 -12.56
CA THR A 477 6.02 7.79 -11.15
C THR A 477 7.47 7.83 -10.70
N ALA A 478 7.70 7.75 -9.39
CA ALA A 478 9.02 7.69 -8.76
C ALA A 478 9.19 6.35 -8.00
N CYS A 479 8.70 5.26 -8.60
CA CYS A 479 8.64 3.96 -7.95
C CYS A 479 8.55 2.83 -8.99
N PRO A 480 9.49 1.88 -8.99
CA PRO A 480 9.52 0.79 -9.95
C PRO A 480 8.32 -0.17 -9.78
N GLN A 481 7.85 -0.39 -8.55
CA GLN A 481 6.70 -1.26 -8.30
C GLN A 481 5.40 -0.63 -8.84
N CYS A 482 5.23 0.69 -8.68
CA CYS A 482 4.10 1.41 -9.28
C CYS A 482 4.20 1.36 -10.81
N GLN A 483 5.41 1.59 -11.35
CA GLN A 483 5.67 1.55 -12.80
C GLN A 483 5.29 0.20 -13.40
N LEU A 484 5.69 -0.90 -12.76
CA LEU A 484 5.30 -2.24 -13.20
C LEU A 484 3.78 -2.44 -13.15
N ASN A 485 3.11 -2.06 -12.06
CA ASN A 485 1.66 -2.30 -11.95
C ASN A 485 0.86 -1.57 -13.00
N PHE A 486 1.17 -0.30 -13.22
CA PHE A 486 0.54 0.44 -14.29
C PHE A 486 0.84 -0.18 -15.66
N ARG A 487 2.06 -0.66 -15.91
CA ARG A 487 2.40 -1.32 -17.19
C ARG A 487 1.60 -2.58 -17.40
N PHE A 488 1.50 -3.47 -16.41
CA PHE A 488 0.70 -4.68 -16.53
C PHE A 488 -0.79 -4.38 -16.67
N ALA A 489 -1.34 -3.47 -15.86
CA ALA A 489 -2.76 -3.10 -15.92
C ALA A 489 -3.12 -2.42 -17.25
N SER A 490 -2.23 -1.60 -17.82
CA SER A 490 -2.44 -0.87 -19.08
C SER A 490 -2.50 -1.77 -20.32
N GLN A 491 -2.10 -3.04 -20.23
CA GLN A 491 -2.16 -3.99 -21.35
C GLN A 491 -3.57 -4.59 -21.57
N LYS A 492 -4.50 -4.40 -20.63
CA LYS A 492 -5.88 -4.86 -20.80
C LYS A 492 -6.57 -4.13 -21.97
N LYS A 493 -7.48 -4.83 -22.67
CA LYS A 493 -8.25 -4.29 -23.81
C LYS A 493 -8.90 -2.94 -23.53
N THR A 494 -9.39 -2.72 -22.30
CA THR A 494 -9.98 -1.45 -21.86
C THR A 494 -9.09 -0.22 -22.07
N PHE A 495 -7.77 -0.41 -22.15
CA PHE A 495 -6.80 0.66 -22.33
C PHE A 495 -6.04 0.59 -23.67
N ALA A 496 -6.33 -0.41 -24.52
CA ALA A 496 -5.58 -0.67 -25.75
C ALA A 496 -5.55 0.55 -26.70
N ASP A 497 -6.67 1.27 -26.79
CA ASP A 497 -6.80 2.43 -27.68
C ASP A 497 -6.15 3.72 -27.13
N ARG A 498 -5.70 3.71 -25.86
CA ARG A 498 -5.18 4.91 -25.19
C ARG A 498 -3.68 5.11 -25.33
N SER A 499 -2.92 4.17 -25.91
CA SER A 499 -1.45 4.28 -26.07
C SER A 499 -0.74 4.80 -24.81
N LEU A 500 -1.15 4.34 -23.62
CA LEU A 500 -0.64 4.85 -22.34
C LEU A 500 0.84 4.51 -22.17
N LYS A 501 1.69 5.53 -22.06
CA LYS A 501 3.12 5.40 -21.78
C LYS A 501 3.38 5.61 -20.30
N ILE A 502 4.16 4.72 -19.70
CA ILE A 502 4.49 4.79 -18.28
C ILE A 502 5.99 4.94 -18.11
N TYR A 503 6.41 6.04 -17.48
CA TYR A 503 7.81 6.38 -17.25
C TYR A 503 8.13 6.47 -15.76
N ASP A 504 9.37 6.14 -15.40
CA ASP A 504 9.95 6.67 -14.18
C ASP A 504 10.38 8.14 -14.40
N ILE A 505 10.37 8.94 -13.34
CA ILE A 505 10.81 10.33 -13.39
C ILE A 505 12.25 10.49 -13.92
N THR A 506 13.14 9.53 -13.63
CA THR A 506 14.52 9.54 -14.13
C THR A 506 14.58 9.35 -15.64
N GLU A 507 13.65 8.59 -16.24
CA GLU A 507 13.61 8.41 -17.69
C GLU A 507 13.23 9.71 -18.40
N LEU A 508 12.28 10.48 -17.87
CA LEU A 508 11.93 11.77 -18.46
C LEU A 508 13.03 12.81 -18.27
N PHE A 509 13.67 12.82 -17.09
CA PHE A 509 14.78 13.73 -16.83
C PHE A 509 15.98 13.44 -17.74
N GLU A 510 16.36 12.16 -17.90
CA GLU A 510 17.45 11.78 -18.80
C GLU A 510 17.13 12.12 -20.27
N LEU A 511 15.89 11.96 -20.71
CA LEU A 511 15.46 12.40 -22.05
C LEU A 511 15.60 13.91 -22.24
N ALA A 512 15.43 14.71 -21.19
CA ALA A 512 15.55 16.16 -21.23
C ALA A 512 16.99 16.65 -21.08
N MET A 513 17.93 15.86 -20.57
CA MET A 513 19.31 16.32 -20.48
C MET A 513 19.89 16.59 -21.87
N GLN A 514 20.42 17.81 -22.07
CA GLN A 514 21.23 18.11 -23.24
C GLN A 514 22.63 17.54 -23.04
N PHE A 515 23.19 17.04 -24.13
CA PHE A 515 24.53 16.50 -24.16
C PHE A 515 25.32 17.35 -25.15
N GLU A 516 26.42 17.92 -24.69
CA GLU A 516 27.48 18.43 -25.57
C GLU A 516 28.30 17.28 -26.15
#